data_AF-A0A7H9BGT3-F1
#
_entry.id   AF-A0A7H9BGT3-F1
#
_cell.length_a   1.000
_cell.length_b   1.000
_cell.length_c   1.000
_cell.angle_alpha   90.00
_cell.angle_beta   90.00
_cell.angle_gamma   90.00
#
_symmetry.space_group_name_H-M   'P 1'
#
loop_
_entity.id
_entity.type
_entity.pdbx_description
1 polymer ?
#
loop_
_entity_poly.entity_id
_entity_poly.type
_entity_poly.pdbx_seq_one_letter_code
_entity_poly.pdbx_strand_id
1 'polypeptide(L)'
;MPALYAQSWLILGAGLMVLGLWQALRTERWRAISNSHLNSWLACCVFIMLIWQLNAQIQAGISFHILGSTALTLIAGRNRALIGIAAILLIEALFSRLEWQNIGLYWLLLAAIPCYISSYLLQLSQQRLPLNFFTYVFVNCFAAAAISMWAYGLFHCVVLASSGSYSWGFLQDEILPYYFLMGWPEAFSTGLNLTLLVVWQPQWVASFDDAKYLQKKE
;
A
#
# COMPACT_ATOMS: atom_id res chain seq x y z
N MET A 1 7.90 -19.97 -20.30
CA MET A 1 8.81 -18.83 -20.03
C MET A 1 9.60 -19.15 -18.76
N PRO A 2 10.85 -18.70 -18.60
CA PRO A 2 11.59 -18.89 -17.35
C PRO A 2 10.79 -18.31 -16.17
N ALA A 3 10.92 -18.93 -14.99
CA ALA A 3 10.27 -18.45 -13.79
C ALA A 3 10.79 -17.04 -13.44
N LEU A 4 9.88 -16.09 -13.27
CA LEU A 4 10.19 -14.68 -12.98
C LEU A 4 10.69 -14.47 -11.54
N TYR A 5 10.33 -15.37 -10.64
CA TYR A 5 10.70 -15.29 -9.23
C TYR A 5 11.23 -16.64 -8.76
N ALA A 6 12.26 -16.62 -7.91
CA ALA A 6 12.76 -17.84 -7.29
C ALA A 6 11.68 -18.45 -6.40
N GLN A 7 11.62 -19.79 -6.38
CA GLN A 7 10.63 -20.53 -5.59
C GLN A 7 10.64 -20.17 -4.10
N SER A 8 11.82 -19.82 -3.55
CA SER A 8 11.96 -19.36 -2.17
C SER A 8 11.16 -18.10 -1.87
N TRP A 9 11.14 -17.13 -2.79
CA TRP A 9 10.34 -15.90 -2.65
C TRP A 9 8.85 -16.17 -2.73
N LEU A 10 8.42 -17.10 -3.59
CA LEU A 10 7.01 -17.50 -3.71
C LEU A 10 6.52 -18.18 -2.43
N ILE A 11 7.31 -19.11 -1.88
CA ILE A 11 6.99 -19.82 -0.63
C ILE A 11 6.99 -18.84 0.56
N LEU A 12 8.00 -17.97 0.66
CA LEU A 12 8.08 -16.96 1.71
C LEU A 12 6.89 -15.99 1.63
N GLY A 13 6.57 -15.53 0.42
CA GLY A 13 5.40 -14.70 0.11
C GLY A 13 4.10 -15.31 0.61
N ALA A 14 3.84 -16.56 0.21
CA ALA A 14 2.64 -17.27 0.62
C ALA A 14 2.58 -17.48 2.14
N GLY A 15 3.68 -17.90 2.77
CA GLY A 15 3.75 -18.13 4.21
C GLY A 15 3.48 -16.86 5.02
N LEU A 16 4.14 -15.75 4.66
CA LEU A 16 3.95 -14.47 5.34
C LEU A 16 2.56 -13.87 5.07
N MET A 17 2.00 -14.05 3.87
CA MET A 17 0.63 -13.67 3.58
C MET A 17 -0.37 -14.41 4.47
N VAL A 18 -0.25 -15.74 4.59
CA VAL A 18 -1.13 -16.53 5.45
C VAL A 18 -1.03 -16.07 6.91
N LEU A 19 0.18 -15.90 7.43
CA LEU A 19 0.40 -15.44 8.80
C LEU A 19 -0.17 -14.02 9.01
N GLY A 20 0.11 -13.10 8.10
CA GLY A 20 -0.32 -11.72 8.18
C GLY A 20 -1.83 -11.57 8.08
N LEU A 21 -2.49 -12.30 7.16
CA LEU A 21 -3.94 -12.31 7.04
C LEU A 21 -4.59 -12.98 8.24
N TRP A 22 -4.04 -14.08 8.76
CA TRP A 22 -4.53 -14.72 9.97
C TRP A 22 -4.48 -13.76 11.17
N GLN A 23 -3.36 -13.05 11.35
CA GLN A 23 -3.22 -12.04 12.40
C GLN A 23 -4.19 -10.87 12.21
N ALA A 24 -4.32 -10.35 10.99
CA ALA A 24 -5.25 -9.27 10.66
C ALA A 24 -6.70 -9.68 10.96
N LEU A 25 -7.12 -10.86 10.52
CA LEU A 25 -8.46 -11.40 10.75
C LEU A 25 -8.77 -11.59 12.24
N ARG A 26 -7.79 -12.01 13.06
CA ARG A 26 -7.98 -12.23 14.50
C ARG A 26 -7.95 -10.95 15.33
N THR A 27 -7.15 -9.97 14.93
CA THR A 27 -6.96 -8.73 15.72
C THR A 27 -8.00 -7.66 15.42
N GLU A 28 -8.61 -7.70 14.23
CA GLU A 28 -9.62 -6.72 13.84
C GLU A 28 -10.93 -6.91 14.59
N ARG A 29 -11.49 -5.80 15.10
CA ARG A 29 -12.76 -5.81 15.83
C ARG A 29 -13.94 -5.69 14.87
N TRP A 30 -14.21 -6.76 14.11
CA TRP A 30 -15.22 -6.79 13.04
C TRP A 30 -16.59 -6.23 13.42
N ARG A 31 -17.08 -6.55 14.63
CA ARG A 31 -18.39 -6.10 15.12
C ARG A 31 -18.46 -4.61 15.46
N ALA A 32 -17.32 -3.95 15.62
CA ALA A 32 -17.22 -2.53 15.96
C ALA A 32 -17.02 -1.64 14.72
N ILE A 33 -16.92 -2.23 13.52
CA ILE A 33 -16.78 -1.47 12.28
C ILE A 33 -18.12 -0.78 11.97
N SER A 34 -18.12 0.55 11.96
CA SER A 34 -19.30 1.32 11.56
C SER A 34 -19.58 1.17 10.06
N ASN A 35 -20.83 1.36 9.64
CA ASN A 35 -21.21 1.32 8.22
C ASN A 35 -20.38 2.32 7.38
N SER A 36 -20.07 3.50 7.93
CA SER A 36 -19.21 4.50 7.25
C SER A 36 -17.81 3.96 6.98
N HIS A 37 -17.18 3.36 7.99
CA HIS A 37 -15.83 2.78 7.87
C HIS A 37 -15.79 1.53 7.00
N LEU A 38 -16.87 0.75 6.95
CA LEU A 38 -16.98 -0.38 6.03
C LEU A 38 -17.11 0.09 4.59
N ASN A 39 -17.99 1.07 4.34
CA ASN A 39 -18.20 1.64 3.02
C ASN A 39 -16.94 2.34 2.49
N SER A 40 -16.25 3.13 3.31
CA SER A 40 -15.02 3.81 2.89
C SER A 40 -13.90 2.82 2.57
N TRP A 41 -13.77 1.75 3.36
CA TRP A 41 -12.81 0.68 3.11
C TRP A 41 -13.09 -0.02 1.77
N LEU A 42 -14.33 -0.50 1.56
CA LEU A 42 -14.70 -1.21 0.34
C LEU A 42 -14.65 -0.31 -0.90
N ALA A 43 -15.10 0.94 -0.79
CA ALA A 43 -15.02 1.91 -1.88
C ALA A 43 -13.56 2.20 -2.27
N CYS A 44 -12.67 2.35 -1.28
CA CYS A 44 -11.24 2.53 -1.54
C CYS A 44 -10.63 1.29 -2.22
N CYS A 45 -10.98 0.07 -1.81
CA CYS A 45 -10.55 -1.16 -2.49
C CYS A 45 -10.97 -1.19 -3.96
N VAL A 46 -12.25 -0.85 -4.25
CA VAL A 46 -12.75 -0.79 -5.62
C VAL A 46 -12.01 0.27 -6.43
N PHE A 47 -11.79 1.45 -5.86
CA PHE A 47 -11.07 2.53 -6.55
C PHE A 47 -9.62 2.16 -6.87
N ILE A 48 -8.91 1.51 -5.94
CA ILE A 48 -7.55 1.00 -6.16
C ILE A 48 -7.55 -0.04 -7.29
N MET A 49 -8.48 -1.00 -7.25
CA MET A 49 -8.64 -2.01 -8.30
C MET A 49 -8.90 -1.39 -9.68
N LEU A 50 -9.68 -0.30 -9.75
CA LEU A 50 -9.90 0.46 -11.00
C LEU A 50 -8.63 1.19 -11.46
N ILE A 51 -7.90 1.83 -10.55
CA ILE A 51 -6.63 2.50 -10.87
C ILE A 51 -5.60 1.49 -11.40
N TRP A 52 -5.55 0.29 -10.85
CA TRP A 52 -4.62 -0.75 -11.31
C TRP A 52 -4.92 -1.25 -12.73
N GLN A 53 -6.11 -0.95 -13.27
CA GLN A 53 -6.40 -1.19 -14.69
C GLN A 53 -5.62 -0.25 -15.62
N LEU A 54 -5.18 0.91 -15.10
CA LEU A 54 -4.35 1.89 -15.81
C LEU A 54 -2.86 1.54 -15.64
N ASN A 55 -2.50 0.31 -15.96
CA ASN A 55 -1.14 -0.21 -15.82
C ASN A 55 -0.35 -0.06 -17.13
N ALA A 56 0.85 0.51 -17.04
CA ALA A 56 1.86 0.41 -18.10
C ALA A 56 2.86 -0.70 -17.76
N GLN A 57 2.71 -1.85 -18.41
CA GLN A 57 3.69 -2.94 -18.31
C GLN A 57 4.77 -2.74 -19.36
N ILE A 58 6.01 -2.54 -18.90
CA ILE A 58 7.16 -2.29 -19.78
C ILE A 58 7.95 -3.59 -20.01
N GLN A 59 8.06 -4.45 -18.99
CA GLN A 59 8.74 -5.74 -19.07
C GLN A 59 8.00 -6.82 -18.26
N ALA A 60 8.37 -8.09 -18.43
CA ALA A 60 7.77 -9.19 -17.68
C ALA A 60 8.01 -9.00 -16.17
N GLY A 61 6.94 -8.96 -15.38
CA GLY A 61 7.02 -8.68 -13.94
C GLY A 61 7.14 -7.21 -13.56
N ILE A 62 7.64 -6.36 -14.44
CA ILE A 62 7.89 -4.95 -14.16
C ILE A 62 6.74 -4.11 -14.69
N SER A 63 5.93 -3.60 -13.77
CA SER A 63 4.84 -2.67 -14.07
C SER A 63 4.88 -1.45 -13.16
N PHE A 64 4.43 -0.33 -13.72
CA PHE A 64 4.35 0.94 -13.01
C PHE A 64 2.88 1.36 -12.93
N HIS A 65 2.40 1.48 -11.70
CA HIS A 65 1.07 1.96 -11.35
C HIS A 65 1.12 2.55 -9.94
N ILE A 66 0.13 3.38 -9.61
CA ILE A 66 -0.09 3.89 -8.26
C ILE A 66 -0.54 2.72 -7.37
N LEU A 67 0.08 2.57 -6.19
CA LEU A 67 -0.22 1.49 -5.26
C LEU A 67 -1.55 1.72 -4.55
N GLY A 68 -1.75 2.92 -3.97
CA GLY A 68 -2.91 3.25 -3.16
C GLY A 68 -2.92 2.58 -1.78
N SER A 69 -1.94 1.75 -1.46
CA SER A 69 -1.85 1.00 -0.20
C SER A 69 -1.71 1.91 1.02
N THR A 70 -1.02 3.04 0.88
CA THR A 70 -0.95 4.06 1.94
C THR A 70 -2.31 4.71 2.16
N ALA A 71 -3.00 5.09 1.09
CA ALA A 71 -4.36 5.64 1.17
C ALA A 71 -5.30 4.66 1.88
N LEU A 72 -5.31 3.40 1.46
CA LEU A 72 -6.13 2.35 2.07
C LEU A 72 -5.77 2.12 3.55
N THR A 73 -4.48 2.15 3.90
CA THR A 73 -4.01 2.01 5.28
C THR A 73 -4.52 3.14 6.16
N LEU A 74 -4.55 4.37 5.66
CA LEU A 74 -5.03 5.52 6.42
C LEU A 74 -6.57 5.56 6.50
N ILE A 75 -7.26 5.17 5.43
CA ILE A 75 -8.73 5.11 5.36
C ILE A 75 -9.29 3.98 6.22
N ALA A 76 -8.77 2.77 6.05
CA ALA A 76 -9.31 1.57 6.67
C ALA A 76 -8.51 1.11 7.90
N GLY A 77 -7.30 1.61 8.12
CA GLY A 77 -6.38 1.02 9.10
C GLY A 77 -5.64 -0.17 8.50
N ARG A 78 -4.48 -0.48 9.09
CA ARG A 78 -3.50 -1.46 8.58
C ARG A 78 -4.12 -2.82 8.25
N ASN A 79 -4.80 -3.45 9.21
CA ASN A 79 -5.28 -4.82 9.07
C ASN A 79 -6.32 -4.94 7.94
N ARG A 80 -7.25 -3.99 7.86
CA ARG A 80 -8.25 -3.94 6.79
C ARG A 80 -7.62 -3.65 5.44
N ALA A 81 -6.57 -2.81 5.39
CA ALA A 81 -5.82 -2.59 4.16
C ALA A 81 -5.10 -3.86 3.66
N LEU A 82 -4.46 -4.61 4.57
CA LEU A 82 -3.84 -5.90 4.26
C LEU A 82 -4.85 -6.90 3.67
N ILE A 83 -6.04 -6.98 4.25
CA ILE A 83 -7.12 -7.85 3.76
C ILE A 83 -7.68 -7.34 2.43
N GLY A 84 -7.86 -6.03 2.30
CA GLY A 84 -8.37 -5.38 1.08
C GLY A 84 -7.47 -5.64 -0.13
N ILE A 85 -6.17 -5.45 0.00
CA ILE A 85 -5.23 -5.71 -1.10
C ILE A 85 -5.13 -7.21 -1.39
N ALA A 86 -5.22 -8.09 -0.40
CA ALA A 86 -5.34 -9.53 -0.65
C ALA A 86 -6.56 -9.87 -1.52
N ALA A 87 -7.71 -9.26 -1.24
CA ALA A 87 -8.92 -9.45 -2.03
C ALA A 87 -8.75 -8.92 -3.47
N ILE A 88 -8.12 -7.75 -3.64
CA ILE A 88 -7.82 -7.18 -4.97
C ILE A 88 -6.92 -8.14 -5.76
N LEU A 89 -5.83 -8.64 -5.16
CA LEU A 89 -4.91 -9.58 -5.81
C LEU A 89 -5.57 -10.91 -6.18
N LEU A 90 -6.48 -11.40 -5.34
CA LEU A 90 -7.28 -12.57 -5.66
C LEU A 90 -8.18 -12.33 -6.88
N ILE A 91 -8.80 -11.16 -6.97
CA ILE A 91 -9.62 -10.76 -8.12
C ILE A 91 -8.74 -10.67 -9.38
N GLU A 92 -7.58 -10.02 -9.31
CA GLU A 92 -6.63 -9.95 -10.44
C GLU A 92 -6.21 -11.36 -10.93
N ALA A 93 -6.02 -12.31 -10.01
CA ALA A 93 -5.72 -13.69 -10.36
C ALA A 93 -6.91 -14.42 -11.00
N LEU A 94 -8.14 -14.17 -10.53
CA LEU A 94 -9.37 -14.71 -11.14
C LEU A 94 -9.56 -14.20 -12.57
N PHE A 95 -9.18 -12.95 -12.86
CA PHE A 95 -9.18 -12.38 -14.20
C PHE A 95 -7.93 -12.72 -15.02
N SER A 96 -7.09 -13.66 -14.57
CA SER A 96 -5.87 -14.11 -15.24
C SER A 96 -4.83 -13.00 -15.52
N ARG A 97 -4.85 -11.94 -14.71
CA ARG A 97 -3.89 -10.82 -14.76
C ARG A 97 -2.71 -11.02 -13.81
N LEU A 98 -2.86 -11.91 -12.85
CA LEU A 98 -1.83 -12.33 -11.91
C LEU A 98 -1.80 -13.85 -11.81
N GLU A 99 -0.60 -14.45 -11.89
CA GLU A 99 -0.48 -15.89 -11.65
C GLU A 99 -0.72 -16.20 -10.17
N TRP A 100 -1.50 -17.26 -9.91
CA TRP A 100 -1.88 -17.69 -8.56
C TRP A 100 -0.69 -17.86 -7.60
N GLN A 101 0.42 -18.40 -8.11
CA GLN A 101 1.64 -18.62 -7.34
C GLN A 101 2.32 -17.31 -6.88
N ASN A 102 2.07 -16.19 -7.58
CA ASN A 102 2.69 -14.90 -7.30
C ASN A 102 1.89 -14.07 -6.28
N ILE A 103 0.64 -14.45 -5.97
CA ILE A 103 -0.25 -13.68 -5.08
C ILE A 103 0.43 -13.37 -3.74
N GLY A 104 1.06 -14.36 -3.09
CA GLY A 104 1.71 -14.16 -1.79
C GLY A 104 2.85 -13.15 -1.84
N LEU A 105 3.68 -13.21 -2.88
CA LEU A 105 4.78 -12.28 -3.07
C LEU A 105 4.27 -10.87 -3.40
N TYR A 106 3.28 -10.76 -4.28
CA TYR A 106 2.68 -9.47 -4.61
C TYR A 106 1.96 -8.86 -3.41
N TRP A 107 1.35 -9.68 -2.55
CA TRP A 107 0.77 -9.22 -1.30
C TRP A 107 1.82 -8.66 -0.35
N LEU A 108 3.02 -9.28 -0.27
CA LEU A 108 4.11 -8.71 0.51
C LEU A 108 4.56 -7.34 -0.02
N LEU A 109 4.78 -7.27 -1.34
CA LEU A 109 5.32 -6.09 -2.01
C LEU A 109 4.31 -4.92 -2.03
N LEU A 110 3.06 -5.21 -2.37
CA LEU A 110 2.02 -4.20 -2.59
C LEU A 110 1.21 -3.91 -1.32
N ALA A 111 1.04 -4.89 -0.42
CA ALA A 111 0.29 -4.70 0.81
C ALA A 111 1.20 -4.57 2.02
N ALA A 112 1.93 -5.64 2.38
CA ALA A 112 2.61 -5.70 3.66
C ALA A 112 3.60 -4.54 3.83
N ILE A 113 4.55 -4.38 2.91
CA ILE A 113 5.59 -3.34 3.00
C ILE A 113 4.97 -1.94 3.12
N PRO A 114 4.14 -1.46 2.16
CA PRO A 114 3.49 -0.15 2.26
C PRO A 114 2.62 0.04 3.51
N CYS A 115 1.80 -0.95 3.87
CA CYS A 115 0.87 -0.83 5.00
C CYS A 115 1.62 -0.71 6.32
N TYR A 116 2.71 -1.47 6.51
CA TYR A 116 3.52 -1.38 7.73
C TYR A 116 4.33 -0.08 7.79
N ILE A 117 4.91 0.37 6.68
CA ILE A 117 5.62 1.66 6.61
C ILE A 117 4.67 2.81 6.96
N SER A 118 3.50 2.87 6.32
CA SER A 118 2.53 3.94 6.55
C SER A 118 1.97 3.92 7.97
N SER A 119 1.73 2.74 8.53
CA SER A 119 1.31 2.61 9.93
C SER A 119 2.41 3.04 10.91
N TYR A 120 3.66 2.71 10.61
CA TYR A 120 4.80 3.09 11.44
C TYR A 120 5.03 4.60 11.40
N LEU A 121 4.99 5.22 10.22
CA LEU A 121 5.14 6.67 10.06
C LEU A 121 4.01 7.44 10.74
N LEU A 122 2.77 6.94 10.66
CA LEU A 122 1.63 7.50 11.42
C LEU A 122 1.87 7.45 12.93
N GLN A 123 2.33 6.32 13.46
CA GLN A 123 2.63 6.20 14.89
C GLN A 123 3.79 7.12 15.29
N LEU A 124 4.84 7.16 14.49
CA LEU A 124 6.01 8.00 14.71
C LEU A 124 5.64 9.49 14.69
N SER A 125 4.83 9.93 13.72
CA SER A 125 4.37 11.31 13.63
C SER A 125 3.55 11.68 14.87
N GLN A 126 2.67 10.78 15.33
CA GLN A 126 1.85 11.03 16.51
C GLN A 126 2.65 11.10 17.81
N GLN A 127 3.78 10.40 17.88
CA GLN A 127 4.66 10.38 19.05
C GLN A 127 5.67 11.52 19.06
N ARG A 128 6.14 11.97 17.89
CA ARG A 128 7.30 12.86 17.75
C ARG A 128 6.99 14.24 17.20
N LEU A 129 5.85 14.43 16.54
CA LEU A 129 5.51 15.67 15.87
C LEU A 129 4.23 16.29 16.45
N PRO A 130 4.01 17.61 16.27
CA PRO A 130 2.79 18.26 16.70
C PRO A 130 1.56 17.64 16.03
N LEU A 131 0.54 17.33 16.82
CA LEU A 131 -0.74 16.81 16.33
C LEU A 131 -1.56 17.94 15.70
N ASN A 132 -1.28 18.27 14.45
CA ASN A 132 -2.05 19.22 13.66
C ASN A 132 -2.31 18.68 12.24
N PHE A 133 -3.27 19.31 11.57
CA PHE A 133 -3.67 18.99 10.20
C PHE A 133 -2.49 18.87 9.23
N PHE A 134 -1.58 19.86 9.21
CA PHE A 134 -0.45 19.88 8.27
C PHE A 134 0.52 18.73 8.50
N THR A 135 0.78 18.38 9.75
CA THR A 135 1.64 17.23 10.09
C THR A 135 1.02 15.94 9.56
N TYR A 136 -0.29 15.75 9.78
CA TYR A 136 -0.98 14.58 9.26
C TYR A 136 -0.91 14.52 7.72
N VAL A 137 -1.21 15.63 7.04
CA VAL A 137 -1.18 15.69 5.58
C VAL A 137 0.22 15.45 5.03
N PHE A 138 1.22 16.27 5.39
CA PHE A 138 2.54 16.21 4.78
C PHE A 138 3.32 14.96 5.16
N VAL A 139 3.20 14.49 6.40
CA VAL A 139 3.98 13.32 6.86
C VAL A 139 3.25 12.02 6.49
N ASN A 140 1.97 11.90 6.84
CA ASN A 140 1.26 10.62 6.71
C ASN A 140 0.64 10.45 5.33
N CYS A 141 0.08 11.50 4.72
CA CYS A 141 -0.54 11.36 3.41
C CYS A 141 0.47 11.50 2.26
N PHE A 142 1.39 12.46 2.30
CA PHE A 142 2.39 12.67 1.23
C PHE A 142 3.66 11.83 1.43
N ALA A 143 4.43 12.09 2.50
CA ALA A 143 5.74 11.46 2.67
C ALA A 143 5.64 9.94 2.83
N ALA A 144 4.71 9.43 3.64
CA ALA A 144 4.54 7.99 3.80
C ALA A 144 4.14 7.27 2.50
N ALA A 145 3.39 7.94 1.63
CA ALA A 145 3.02 7.41 0.31
C ALA A 145 4.24 7.32 -0.62
N ALA A 146 5.06 8.38 -0.71
CA ALA A 146 6.32 8.35 -1.46
C ALA A 146 7.27 7.26 -0.94
N ILE A 147 7.52 7.24 0.38
CA ILE A 147 8.44 6.28 1.02
C ILE A 147 7.96 4.85 0.78
N SER A 148 6.65 4.60 0.86
CA SER A 148 6.08 3.28 0.60
C SER A 148 6.27 2.82 -0.85
N MET A 149 6.09 3.71 -1.83
CA MET A 149 6.35 3.41 -3.24
C MET A 149 7.83 3.11 -3.50
N TRP A 150 8.73 3.91 -2.94
CA TRP A 150 10.17 3.70 -3.09
C TRP A 150 10.62 2.40 -2.42
N ALA A 151 10.09 2.09 -1.24
CA ALA A 151 10.36 0.83 -0.58
C ALA A 151 9.86 -0.35 -1.43
N TYR A 152 8.63 -0.30 -1.94
CA TYR A 152 8.11 -1.30 -2.88
C TYR A 152 9.05 -1.50 -4.07
N GLY A 153 9.44 -0.41 -4.75
CA GLY A 153 10.32 -0.47 -5.92
C GLY A 153 11.67 -1.09 -5.62
N LEU A 154 12.30 -0.69 -4.50
CA LEU A 154 13.58 -1.24 -4.06
C LEU A 154 13.48 -2.73 -3.73
N PHE A 155 12.49 -3.13 -2.93
CA PHE A 155 12.30 -4.54 -2.56
C PHE A 155 11.96 -5.41 -3.77
N HIS A 156 11.14 -4.89 -4.69
CA HIS A 156 10.82 -5.60 -5.92
C HIS A 156 12.07 -5.82 -6.79
N CYS A 157 12.94 -4.81 -6.93
CA CYS A 157 14.23 -4.95 -7.62
C CYS A 157 15.13 -6.00 -6.93
N VAL A 158 15.21 -6.00 -5.60
CA VAL A 158 15.99 -7.01 -4.85
C VAL A 158 15.46 -8.43 -5.10
N VAL A 159 14.13 -8.60 -5.11
CA VAL A 159 13.50 -9.90 -5.40
C VAL A 159 13.82 -10.37 -6.82
N LEU A 160 13.72 -9.49 -7.81
CA LEU A 160 14.04 -9.80 -9.21
C LEU A 160 15.51 -10.13 -9.42
N ALA A 161 16.42 -9.34 -8.83
CA ALA A 161 17.86 -9.55 -8.91
C ALA A 161 18.28 -10.88 -8.27
N SER A 162 17.81 -11.14 -7.05
CA SER A 162 18.12 -12.38 -6.32
C SER A 162 17.46 -13.62 -6.93
N SER A 163 16.41 -13.45 -7.74
CA SER A 163 15.80 -14.53 -8.53
C SER A 163 16.59 -14.85 -9.81
N GLY A 164 17.60 -14.04 -10.16
CA GLY A 164 18.39 -14.19 -11.38
C GLY A 164 17.64 -13.81 -12.65
N SER A 165 16.46 -13.19 -12.53
CA SER A 165 15.60 -12.84 -13.67
C SER A 165 16.07 -11.58 -14.39
N TYR A 166 16.70 -10.66 -13.66
CA TYR A 166 17.33 -9.45 -14.19
C TYR A 166 18.66 -9.20 -13.48
N SER A 167 19.61 -8.58 -14.17
CA SER A 167 20.87 -8.16 -13.53
C SER A 167 20.62 -6.96 -12.61
N TRP A 168 21.37 -6.88 -11.51
CA TRP A 168 21.27 -5.74 -10.60
C TRP A 168 21.59 -4.41 -11.30
N GLY A 169 22.59 -4.38 -12.18
CA GLY A 169 22.94 -3.17 -12.95
C GLY A 169 21.77 -2.66 -13.79
N PHE A 170 21.10 -3.55 -14.52
CA PHE A 170 19.89 -3.18 -15.28
C PHE A 170 18.79 -2.62 -14.36
N LEU A 171 18.50 -3.29 -13.25
CA LEU A 171 17.45 -2.83 -12.33
C LEU A 171 17.79 -1.48 -11.67
N GLN A 172 19.05 -1.28 -11.31
CA GLN A 172 19.51 -0.04 -10.70
C GLN A 172 19.47 1.14 -11.68
N ASP A 173 19.94 0.94 -12.90
CA ASP A 173 20.14 2.04 -13.86
C ASP A 173 18.86 2.32 -14.66
N GLU A 174 18.07 1.30 -14.97
CA GLU A 174 16.92 1.40 -15.88
C GLU A 174 15.56 1.28 -15.18
N ILE A 175 15.45 0.71 -13.98
CA ILE A 175 14.13 0.45 -13.34
C ILE A 175 13.93 1.29 -12.07
N LEU A 176 14.92 1.34 -11.19
CA LEU A 176 14.82 2.05 -9.92
C LEU A 176 14.53 3.57 -10.09
N PRO A 177 15.07 4.28 -11.10
CA PRO A 177 14.72 5.68 -11.36
C PRO A 177 13.24 5.88 -11.67
N TYR A 178 12.58 4.92 -12.34
CA TYR A 178 11.14 4.99 -12.57
C TYR A 178 10.35 4.80 -11.29
N TYR A 179 10.75 3.88 -10.41
CA TYR A 179 10.11 3.78 -9.09
C TYR A 179 10.32 5.03 -8.23
N PHE A 180 11.50 5.64 -8.30
CA PHE A 180 11.75 6.92 -7.67
C PHE A 180 10.79 7.99 -8.22
N LEU A 181 10.66 8.08 -9.54
CA LEU A 181 9.73 9.00 -10.20
C LEU A 181 8.27 8.72 -9.82
N MET A 182 7.87 7.45 -9.70
CA MET A 182 6.53 7.02 -9.32
C MET A 182 6.16 7.34 -7.86
N GLY A 183 7.14 7.57 -6.98
CA GLY A 183 6.84 8.04 -5.62
C GLY A 183 6.17 9.42 -5.59
N TRP A 184 6.41 10.26 -6.60
CA TRP A 184 5.75 11.56 -6.72
C TRP A 184 4.26 11.45 -7.02
N PRO A 185 3.80 10.80 -8.12
CA PRO A 185 2.37 10.63 -8.36
C PRO A 185 1.69 9.83 -7.24
N GLU A 186 2.34 8.83 -6.64
CA GLU A 186 1.79 8.15 -5.46
C GLU A 186 1.51 9.12 -4.31
N ALA A 187 2.49 9.97 -3.99
CA ALA A 187 2.40 10.93 -2.90
C ALA A 187 1.38 12.04 -3.17
N PHE A 188 1.37 12.59 -4.39
CA PHE A 188 0.39 13.61 -4.76
C PHE A 188 -1.02 13.05 -4.83
N SER A 189 -1.22 11.87 -5.43
CA SER A 189 -2.52 11.23 -5.48
C SER A 189 -3.02 10.89 -4.07
N THR A 190 -2.23 10.22 -3.24
CA THR A 190 -2.65 9.89 -1.86
C THR A 190 -2.82 11.16 -1.02
N GLY A 191 -1.86 12.07 -1.09
CA GLY A 191 -1.84 13.33 -0.35
C GLY A 191 -3.05 14.21 -0.63
N LEU A 192 -3.32 14.52 -1.89
CA LEU A 192 -4.44 15.39 -2.29
C LEU A 192 -5.78 14.73 -1.98
N ASN A 193 -5.96 13.44 -2.32
CA ASN A 193 -7.23 12.76 -2.07
C ASN A 193 -7.53 12.65 -0.58
N LEU A 194 -6.55 12.31 0.26
CA LEU A 194 -6.78 12.26 1.69
C LEU A 194 -6.96 13.64 2.32
N THR A 195 -6.26 14.67 1.84
CA THR A 195 -6.47 16.05 2.30
C THR A 195 -7.92 16.47 2.08
N LEU A 196 -8.48 16.20 0.89
CA LEU A 196 -9.89 16.46 0.62
C LEU A 196 -10.79 15.57 1.49
N LEU A 197 -10.49 14.27 1.60
CA LEU A 197 -11.34 13.34 2.34
C LEU A 197 -11.42 13.68 3.83
N VAL A 198 -10.31 14.08 4.47
CA VAL A 198 -10.35 14.47 5.90
C VAL A 198 -11.05 15.81 6.14
N VAL A 199 -11.11 16.69 5.14
CA VAL A 199 -11.85 17.97 5.27
C VAL A 199 -13.34 17.75 5.06
N TRP A 200 -13.72 16.92 4.09
CA TRP A 200 -15.13 16.78 3.67
C TRP A 200 -15.86 15.62 4.33
N GLN A 201 -15.16 14.52 4.63
CA GLN A 201 -15.72 13.29 5.22
C GLN A 201 -14.72 12.65 6.21
N PRO A 202 -14.31 13.36 7.28
CA PRO A 202 -13.31 12.85 8.23
C PRO A 202 -13.66 11.49 8.84
N GLN A 203 -14.96 11.21 9.04
CA GLN A 203 -15.47 9.93 9.53
C GLN A 203 -15.29 8.74 8.57
N TRP A 204 -14.72 8.97 7.38
CA TRP A 204 -14.32 7.91 6.45
C TRP A 204 -12.87 7.47 6.67
N VAL A 205 -12.06 8.28 7.36
CA VAL A 205 -10.61 8.09 7.51
C VAL A 205 -10.29 7.60 8.91
N ALA A 206 -10.12 6.28 9.08
CA ALA A 206 -9.94 5.66 10.40
C ALA A 206 -8.71 6.14 11.18
N SER A 207 -7.71 6.71 10.51
CA SER A 207 -6.49 7.23 11.14
C SER A 207 -6.53 8.73 11.47
N PHE A 208 -7.60 9.43 11.07
CA PHE A 208 -7.80 10.85 11.34
C PHE A 208 -8.89 11.05 12.39
N ASP A 209 -8.63 11.97 13.32
CA ASP A 209 -9.56 12.37 14.37
C ASP A 209 -9.56 13.91 14.43
N ASP A 210 -10.68 14.52 14.05
CA ASP A 210 -10.85 15.97 14.00
C ASP A 210 -10.52 16.62 15.35
N ALA A 211 -10.96 16.02 16.45
CA ALA A 211 -10.70 16.54 17.78
C ALA A 211 -9.20 16.53 18.09
N LYS A 212 -8.46 15.55 17.57
CA LYS A 212 -7.01 15.43 17.79
C LYS A 212 -6.18 16.36 16.92
N TYR A 213 -6.58 16.59 15.66
CA TYR A 213 -5.75 17.29 14.67
C TYR A 213 -6.20 18.72 14.34
N LEU A 214 -7.42 19.12 14.71
CA LEU A 214 -7.96 20.46 14.48
C LEU A 214 -8.10 21.30 15.75
N GLN A 215 -7.83 20.73 16.93
CA GLN A 215 -7.80 21.50 18.18
C GLN A 215 -6.71 22.59 18.10
N LYS A 216 -7.14 23.86 18.23
CA LYS A 216 -6.23 24.96 18.55
C LYS A 216 -5.66 24.69 19.93
N LYS A 217 -4.33 24.55 20.03
CA LYS A 217 -3.65 24.79 21.30
C LYS A 217 -3.75 26.29 21.55
N GLU A 218 -4.48 26.67 22.60
CA GLU A 218 -4.47 28.03 23.15
C GLU A 218 -3.07 28.39 23.66
#